data_AF-A0A2H1V2X2-F1
#
_entry.id   AF-A0A2H1V2X2-F1
#
_cell.length_a   1.000
_cell.length_b   1.000
_cell.length_c   1.000
_cell.angle_alpha   90.00
_cell.angle_beta   90.00
_cell.angle_gamma   90.00
#
_symmetry.space_group_name_H-M   'P 1'
#
loop_
_entity.id
_entity.type
_entity.pdbx_description
1 polymer ?
#
loop_
_entity_poly.entity_id
_entity_poly.type
_entity_poly.pdbx_seq_one_letter_code
_entity_poly.pdbx_strand_id
1 'polypeptide(L)'
;MPLVFRESTGGGDCLPSGDPSARLSAYTIKKSYLIKIMWQFAPNSVHYLLSLWQRMVASVPYVKASEPHLLETYAPGVTAAYIGSRLDSVSCVLREGVEDPLEDLGTVQQQLEQLSVVGRCEYGKTCQLLVAHFDRAAAAYSVEAQPQQIHILQ
;
A
#
# COMPACT_ATOMS: atom_id res chain seq x y z
N MET A 1 -29.79 57.40 2.46
CA MET A 1 -28.88 56.65 3.36
C MET A 1 -29.71 56.05 4.48
N PRO A 2 -29.62 54.75 4.84
CA PRO A 2 -29.86 53.47 4.12
C PRO A 2 -31.20 52.79 4.60
N LEU A 3 -31.91 51.91 3.85
CA LEU A 3 -31.73 50.45 3.62
C LEU A 3 -31.45 49.68 4.94
N VAL A 4 -32.20 48.67 5.41
CA VAL A 4 -32.68 47.45 4.73
C VAL A 4 -33.90 46.87 5.48
N PHE A 5 -34.93 46.48 4.72
CA PHE A 5 -36.12 45.75 5.15
C PHE A 5 -35.84 44.24 5.23
N ARG A 6 -36.39 43.60 6.26
CA ARG A 6 -36.15 42.22 6.68
C ARG A 6 -37.08 41.22 5.96
N GLU A 7 -36.53 40.01 5.78
CA GLU A 7 -37.14 38.69 5.51
C GLU A 7 -37.52 38.31 4.07
N SER A 8 -36.88 37.24 3.54
CA SER A 8 -37.58 35.98 3.19
C SER A 8 -36.61 34.90 2.66
N THR A 9 -36.68 33.72 3.31
CA THR A 9 -36.62 32.34 2.77
C THR A 9 -35.48 31.85 1.86
N GLY A 10 -34.87 30.74 2.29
CA GLY A 10 -34.01 29.83 1.51
C GLY A 10 -32.76 29.50 2.32
N GLY A 11 -32.51 28.31 2.84
CA GLY A 11 -32.69 26.99 2.23
C GLY A 11 -31.33 26.51 1.73
N GLY A 12 -30.66 25.63 2.49
CA GLY A 12 -29.27 25.19 2.25
C GLY A 12 -28.26 26.23 2.75
N ASP A 13 -27.23 25.94 3.52
CA ASP A 13 -26.31 24.82 3.37
C ASP A 13 -25.86 24.32 4.73
N CYS A 14 -26.40 23.17 5.14
CA CYS A 14 -25.70 22.33 6.09
C CYS A 14 -24.49 21.76 5.34
N LEU A 15 -23.30 22.31 5.59
CA LEU A 15 -22.02 21.66 5.33
C LEU A 15 -22.16 20.15 5.62
N PRO A 16 -21.84 19.23 4.68
CA PRO A 16 -21.89 17.84 5.02
C PRO A 16 -20.74 17.58 6.00
N SER A 17 -21.13 17.42 7.26
CA SER A 17 -20.34 16.81 8.32
C SER A 17 -19.58 15.64 7.72
N GLY A 18 -18.25 15.70 7.84
CA GLY A 18 -17.32 14.78 7.20
C GLY A 18 -17.68 13.33 7.47
N ASP A 19 -18.23 12.67 6.45
CA ASP A 19 -18.48 11.24 6.46
C ASP A 19 -17.14 10.51 6.30
N PRO A 20 -16.66 9.78 7.32
CA PRO A 20 -15.44 8.98 7.23
C PRO A 20 -15.52 7.96 6.09
N SER A 21 -16.72 7.52 5.69
CA SER A 21 -16.98 6.56 4.62
C SER A 21 -16.73 7.15 3.22
N ALA A 22 -17.16 8.39 2.98
CA ALA A 22 -16.90 9.08 1.71
C ALA A 22 -15.40 9.36 1.53
N ARG A 23 -14.74 9.69 2.64
CA ARG A 23 -13.29 9.82 2.70
C ARG A 23 -12.65 8.44 2.44
N LEU A 24 -13.05 7.37 3.18
CA LEU A 24 -13.01 5.91 2.86
C LEU A 24 -12.74 5.61 1.39
N SER A 25 -13.79 5.89 0.65
CA SER A 25 -13.90 5.64 -0.77
C SER A 25 -12.93 6.51 -1.56
N ALA A 26 -12.86 7.81 -1.28
CA ALA A 26 -12.00 8.74 -2.00
C ALA A 26 -10.50 8.41 -1.89
N TYR A 27 -9.99 7.99 -0.72
CA TYR A 27 -8.59 7.56 -0.62
C TYR A 27 -8.35 6.18 -1.23
N THR A 28 -9.29 5.25 -1.10
CA THR A 28 -9.18 3.94 -1.76
C THR A 28 -9.14 4.12 -3.29
N ILE A 29 -10.01 4.96 -3.84
CA ILE A 29 -10.04 5.29 -5.28
C ILE A 29 -8.74 5.97 -5.69
N LYS A 30 -8.30 7.03 -4.99
CA LYS A 30 -7.04 7.72 -5.32
C LYS A 30 -5.83 6.78 -5.22
N LYS A 31 -5.80 5.89 -4.23
CA LYS A 31 -4.73 4.90 -4.04
C LYS A 31 -4.71 3.88 -5.17
N SER A 32 -5.88 3.35 -5.57
CA SER A 32 -6.02 2.46 -6.74
C SER A 32 -5.55 3.11 -8.03
N TYR A 33 -5.92 4.36 -8.28
CA TYR A 33 -5.44 5.12 -9.45
C TYR A 33 -3.93 5.35 -9.44
N LEU A 34 -3.35 5.68 -8.29
CA LEU A 34 -1.91 5.97 -8.17
C LEU A 34 -1.08 4.69 -8.37
N ILE A 35 -1.54 3.58 -7.80
CA ILE A 35 -0.99 2.24 -8.06
C ILE A 35 -1.06 1.95 -9.56
N LYS A 36 -2.24 2.09 -10.18
CA LYS A 36 -2.43 1.86 -11.62
C LYS A 36 -1.48 2.70 -12.49
N ILE A 37 -1.29 3.97 -12.16
CA ILE A 37 -0.34 4.85 -12.87
C ILE A 37 1.10 4.36 -12.71
N MET A 38 1.53 4.01 -11.50
CA MET A 38 2.90 3.51 -11.26
C MET A 38 3.19 2.24 -12.06
N TRP A 39 2.22 1.33 -12.16
CA TRP A 39 2.38 0.05 -12.85
C TRP A 39 2.35 0.15 -14.36
N GLN A 40 1.41 0.92 -14.92
CA GLN A 40 1.23 1.02 -16.37
C GLN A 40 2.28 1.90 -17.06
N PHE A 41 2.81 2.91 -16.37
CA PHE A 41 3.71 3.89 -16.99
C PHE A 41 5.19 3.69 -16.66
N ALA A 42 5.55 2.80 -15.74
CA ALA A 42 6.95 2.59 -15.35
C ALA A 42 7.28 1.13 -14.93
N PRO A 43 7.00 0.11 -15.75
CA PRO A 43 7.17 -1.30 -15.37
C PRO A 43 8.61 -1.65 -14.96
N ASN A 44 9.61 -1.05 -15.61
CA ASN A 44 11.02 -1.30 -15.30
C ASN A 44 11.56 -0.50 -14.10
N SER A 45 10.85 0.53 -13.64
CA SER A 45 11.35 1.43 -12.59
C SER A 45 11.56 0.73 -11.25
N VAL A 46 10.69 -0.24 -10.94
CA VAL A 46 10.77 -1.03 -9.71
C VAL A 46 12.06 -1.84 -9.67
N HIS A 47 12.44 -2.46 -10.80
CA HIS A 47 13.68 -3.23 -10.91
C HIS A 47 14.90 -2.36 -10.65
N TYR A 48 14.98 -1.19 -11.27
CA TYR A 48 16.09 -0.26 -11.06
C TYR A 48 16.15 0.26 -9.62
N LEU A 49 15.00 0.57 -9.02
CA LEU A 49 14.94 1.05 -7.64
C LEU A 49 15.39 -0.04 -6.65
N LEU A 50 14.89 -1.27 -6.79
CA LEU A 50 15.31 -2.39 -5.95
C LEU A 50 16.79 -2.72 -6.13
N SER A 51 17.29 -2.69 -7.38
CA SER A 51 18.71 -2.87 -7.68
C SER A 51 19.58 -1.81 -7.01
N LEU A 52 19.14 -0.56 -7.01
CA LEU A 52 19.83 0.54 -6.33
C LEU A 52 19.91 0.28 -4.81
N TRP A 53 18.78 -0.01 -4.18
CA TRP A 53 18.72 -0.29 -2.73
C TRP A 53 19.52 -1.52 -2.33
N GLN A 54 19.45 -2.59 -3.12
CA GLN A 54 20.26 -3.79 -2.94
C GLN A 54 21.76 -3.44 -2.93
N ARG A 55 22.23 -2.67 -3.93
CA ARG A 55 23.64 -2.26 -4.03
C ARG A 55 24.05 -1.35 -2.87
N MET A 56 23.19 -0.43 -2.45
CA MET A 56 23.44 0.43 -1.28
C MET A 56 23.62 -0.40 0.00
N VAL A 57 22.69 -1.33 0.27
CA VAL A 57 22.77 -2.23 1.43
C VAL A 57 23.99 -3.14 1.37
N ALA A 58 24.26 -3.75 0.22
CA ALA A 58 25.43 -4.63 0.03
C ALA A 58 26.76 -3.88 0.19
N SER A 59 26.77 -2.56 -0.03
CA SER A 59 27.98 -1.73 0.13
C SER A 59 28.30 -1.39 1.59
N VAL A 60 27.33 -1.50 2.52
CA VAL A 60 27.48 -1.12 3.93
C VAL A 60 28.75 -1.66 4.59
N PRO A 61 29.10 -2.97 4.48
CA PRO A 61 30.28 -3.51 5.15
C PRO A 61 31.61 -2.93 4.63
N TYR A 62 31.60 -2.29 3.46
CA TYR A 62 32.78 -1.76 2.80
C TYR A 62 32.95 -0.25 3.00
N VAL A 63 31.94 0.44 3.55
CA VAL A 63 31.98 1.88 3.79
C VAL A 63 32.71 2.16 5.10
N LYS A 64 33.93 2.70 5.00
CA LYS A 64 34.73 3.17 6.15
C LYS A 64 34.37 4.61 6.52
N ALA A 65 33.09 4.90 6.69
CA ALA A 65 32.64 6.21 7.14
C ALA A 65 32.57 6.24 8.67
N SER A 66 33.02 7.33 9.29
CA SER A 66 32.84 7.57 10.72
C SER A 66 31.41 7.99 11.08
N GLU A 67 30.61 8.36 10.08
CA GLU A 67 29.21 8.74 10.26
C GLU A 67 28.27 7.52 10.18
N PRO A 68 27.25 7.44 11.05
CA PRO A 68 26.30 6.33 11.06
C PRO A 68 25.46 6.34 9.78
N HIS A 69 25.44 5.22 9.05
CA HIS A 69 24.55 5.07 7.90
C HIS A 69 23.10 4.92 8.37
N LEU A 70 22.16 5.60 7.70
CA LEU A 70 20.74 5.55 8.05
C LEU A 70 19.97 4.41 7.33
N LEU A 71 20.69 3.50 6.68
CA LEU A 71 20.10 2.43 5.88
C LEU A 71 19.23 1.48 6.71
N GLU A 72 19.63 1.15 7.94
CA GLU A 72 18.83 0.35 8.88
C GLU A 72 17.50 1.04 9.26
N THR A 73 17.43 2.37 9.16
CA THR A 73 16.20 3.12 9.41
C THR A 73 15.26 3.11 8.21
N TYR A 74 15.80 3.25 6.99
CA TYR A 74 14.99 3.43 5.78
C TYR A 74 14.70 2.15 5.00
N ALA A 75 15.62 1.16 5.01
CA ALA A 75 15.43 -0.11 4.31
C ALA A 75 14.13 -0.84 4.68
N PRO A 76 13.70 -0.90 5.96
CA PRO A 76 12.39 -1.45 6.33
C PRO A 76 11.22 -0.76 5.62
N GLY A 77 11.30 0.57 5.45
CA GLY A 77 10.26 1.35 4.77
C GLY A 77 10.16 0.99 3.28
N VAL A 78 11.30 0.76 2.62
CA VAL A 78 11.34 0.30 1.23
C VAL A 78 10.77 -1.10 1.10
N THR A 79 11.16 -2.02 2.00
CA THR A 79 10.62 -3.38 2.02
C THR A 79 9.12 -3.39 2.26
N ALA A 80 8.63 -2.58 3.21
CA ALA A 80 7.21 -2.44 3.49
C ALA A 80 6.42 -1.84 2.33
N ALA A 81 6.95 -0.81 1.68
CA ALA A 81 6.32 -0.18 0.53
C ALA A 81 6.21 -1.16 -0.65
N TYR A 82 7.26 -1.94 -0.92
CA TYR A 82 7.22 -2.96 -1.97
C TYR A 82 6.16 -4.02 -1.68
N ILE A 83 6.20 -4.66 -0.50
CA ILE A 83 5.23 -5.70 -0.12
C ILE A 83 3.81 -5.15 -0.14
N GLY A 84 3.58 -3.99 0.48
CA GLY A 84 2.30 -3.31 0.50
C GLY A 84 1.78 -3.04 -0.92
N SER A 85 2.63 -2.56 -1.83
CA SER A 85 2.23 -2.30 -3.22
C SER A 85 1.74 -3.56 -3.96
N ARG A 86 2.34 -4.73 -3.69
CA ARG A 86 1.95 -6.01 -4.29
C ARG A 86 0.65 -6.56 -3.70
N LEU A 87 0.45 -6.38 -2.40
CA LEU A 87 -0.79 -6.80 -1.75
C LEU A 87 -1.97 -5.88 -2.12
N ASP A 88 -1.73 -4.58 -2.19
CA ASP A 88 -2.74 -3.61 -2.59
C ASP A 88 -3.16 -3.78 -4.07
N SER A 89 -2.26 -4.27 -4.94
CA SER A 89 -2.59 -4.49 -6.36
C SER A 89 -3.63 -5.58 -6.58
N VAL A 90 -3.75 -6.56 -5.68
CA VAL A 90 -4.73 -7.66 -5.78
C VAL A 90 -6.16 -7.10 -5.93
N SER A 91 -6.50 -6.07 -5.17
CA SER A 91 -7.81 -5.42 -5.26
C SER A 91 -8.03 -4.74 -6.61
N CYS A 92 -6.99 -4.18 -7.21
CA CYS A 92 -7.05 -3.53 -8.52
C CYS A 92 -7.16 -4.57 -9.65
N VAL A 93 -6.39 -5.66 -9.60
CA VAL A 93 -6.44 -6.75 -10.57
C VAL A 93 -7.84 -7.37 -10.59
N LEU A 94 -8.39 -7.72 -9.42
CA LEU A 94 -9.70 -8.37 -9.33
C LEU A 94 -10.87 -7.47 -9.74
N ARG A 95 -10.83 -6.17 -9.39
CA ARG A 95 -11.96 -5.25 -9.63
C ARG A 95 -11.91 -4.54 -10.97
N GLU A 96 -10.71 -4.20 -11.44
CA GLU A 96 -10.52 -3.35 -12.62
C GLU A 96 -9.91 -4.09 -13.80
N GLY A 97 -9.57 -5.38 -13.65
CA GLY A 97 -9.01 -6.20 -14.73
C GLY A 97 -7.67 -5.68 -15.25
N VAL A 98 -6.90 -5.01 -14.38
CA VAL A 98 -5.54 -4.55 -14.72
C VAL A 98 -4.61 -5.77 -14.80
N GLU A 99 -3.61 -5.71 -15.67
CA GLU A 99 -2.54 -6.70 -15.78
C GLU A 99 -1.98 -7.07 -14.40
N ASP A 100 -1.92 -8.36 -14.10
CA ASP A 100 -1.44 -8.84 -12.81
C ASP A 100 0.08 -8.71 -12.76
N PRO A 101 0.62 -7.84 -11.90
CA PRO A 101 2.06 -7.67 -11.81
C PRO A 101 2.81 -8.88 -11.26
N LEU A 102 2.10 -9.88 -10.75
CA LEU A 102 2.67 -11.13 -10.24
C LEU A 102 2.61 -12.27 -11.27
N GLU A 103 2.07 -12.04 -12.47
CA GLU A 103 1.93 -13.05 -13.52
C GLU A 103 3.28 -13.52 -14.06
N ASP A 104 4.23 -12.60 -14.27
CA ASP A 104 5.60 -12.94 -14.65
C ASP A 104 6.43 -13.38 -13.43
N LEU A 105 6.37 -14.68 -13.15
CA LEU A 105 7.09 -15.30 -12.04
C LEU A 105 8.62 -15.11 -12.13
N GLY A 106 9.19 -14.99 -13.33
CA GLY A 106 10.63 -14.76 -13.51
C GLY A 106 11.03 -13.37 -13.01
N THR A 107 10.27 -12.35 -13.40
CA THR A 107 10.45 -10.98 -12.91
C THR A 107 10.19 -10.89 -11.41
N VAL A 108 9.14 -11.55 -10.90
CA VAL A 108 8.83 -11.58 -9.46
C VAL A 108 9.97 -12.20 -8.67
N GLN A 109 10.49 -13.35 -9.10
CA GLN A 109 11.61 -14.01 -8.42
C GLN A 109 12.83 -13.09 -8.35
N GLN A 110 13.19 -12.44 -9.47
CA GLN A 110 14.31 -11.51 -9.49
C GLN A 110 14.11 -10.34 -8.51
N GLN A 111 12.92 -9.78 -8.45
CA GLN A 111 12.60 -8.69 -7.52
C GLN A 111 12.67 -9.16 -6.06
N LEU A 112 12.18 -10.36 -5.76
CA LEU A 112 12.24 -10.94 -4.41
C LEU A 112 13.68 -11.24 -3.98
N GLU A 113 14.54 -11.70 -4.89
CA GLU A 113 15.98 -11.88 -4.61
C GLU A 113 16.63 -10.53 -4.22
N GLN A 114 16.36 -9.47 -4.97
CA GLN A 114 16.85 -8.11 -4.67
C GLN A 114 16.31 -7.61 -3.32
N LEU A 115 15.00 -7.76 -3.11
CA LEU A 115 14.31 -7.34 -1.89
C LEU A 115 14.84 -8.08 -0.66
N SER A 116 15.16 -9.37 -0.79
CA SER A 116 15.67 -10.18 0.32
C SER A 116 16.98 -9.63 0.89
N VAL A 117 17.84 -9.04 0.04
CA VAL A 117 19.07 -8.39 0.48
C VAL A 117 18.75 -7.12 1.27
N VAL A 118 17.77 -6.33 0.82
CA VAL A 118 17.34 -5.10 1.51
C VAL A 118 16.69 -5.41 2.86
N GLY A 119 15.78 -6.39 2.89
CA GLY A 119 15.05 -6.77 4.11
C GLY A 119 15.94 -7.38 5.20
N ARG A 120 17.12 -7.91 4.84
CA ARG A 120 18.11 -8.45 5.79
C ARG A 120 18.80 -7.38 6.63
N CYS A 121 18.81 -6.11 6.21
CA CYS A 121 19.31 -5.01 7.06
C CYS A 121 18.60 -5.00 8.42
N GLU A 122 17.31 -5.28 8.42
CA GLU A 122 16.48 -5.29 9.62
C GLU A 122 15.56 -6.52 9.60
N TYR A 123 16.19 -7.69 9.65
CA TYR A 123 15.49 -8.97 9.48
C TYR A 123 14.29 -9.11 10.44
N GLY A 124 14.45 -8.72 11.71
CA GLY A 124 13.39 -8.79 12.71
C GLY A 124 12.15 -7.96 12.34
N LYS A 125 12.33 -6.73 11.87
CA LYS A 125 11.23 -5.86 11.42
C LYS A 125 10.56 -6.43 10.16
N THR A 126 11.36 -6.92 9.22
CA THR A 126 10.85 -7.56 8.00
C THR A 126 10.00 -8.78 8.32
N CYS A 127 10.46 -9.66 9.22
CA CYS A 127 9.69 -10.83 9.65
C CYS A 127 8.38 -10.45 10.34
N GLN A 128 8.41 -9.50 11.27
CA GLN A 128 7.20 -9.02 11.95
C GLN A 128 6.16 -8.48 10.96
N LEU A 129 6.61 -7.71 9.97
CA LEU A 129 5.76 -7.20 8.91
C LEU A 129 5.11 -8.34 8.11
N LEU A 130 5.89 -9.33 7.68
CA LEU A 130 5.39 -10.47 6.91
C LEU A 130 4.35 -11.26 7.71
N VAL A 131 4.64 -11.58 8.98
CA VAL A 131 3.71 -12.26 9.88
C VAL A 131 2.40 -11.47 10.00
N ALA A 132 2.47 -10.17 10.25
CA ALA A 132 1.29 -9.32 10.37
C ALA A 132 0.41 -9.31 9.09
N HIS A 133 1.03 -9.38 7.90
CA HIS A 133 0.30 -9.50 6.64
C HIS A 133 -0.38 -10.87 6.50
N PHE A 134 0.32 -11.96 6.84
CA PHE A 134 -0.26 -13.30 6.80
C PHE A 134 -1.39 -13.47 7.81
N ASP A 135 -1.22 -13.00 9.04
CA ASP A 135 -2.25 -13.07 10.08
C ASP A 135 -3.52 -12.34 9.65
N ARG A 136 -3.38 -11.14 9.05
CA ARG A 136 -4.51 -10.38 8.51
C ARG A 136 -5.21 -11.13 7.38
N ALA A 137 -4.46 -11.70 6.45
CA ALA A 137 -5.02 -12.46 5.34
C ALA A 137 -5.76 -13.71 5.84
N ALA A 138 -5.15 -14.47 6.74
CA ALA A 138 -5.75 -15.65 7.36
C ALA A 138 -7.04 -15.31 8.12
N ALA A 139 -7.04 -14.21 8.87
CA ALA A 139 -8.23 -13.73 9.57
C ALA A 139 -9.36 -13.37 8.59
N ALA A 140 -9.06 -12.70 7.47
CA ALA A 140 -10.06 -12.38 6.45
C ALA A 140 -10.70 -13.65 5.86
N TYR A 141 -9.91 -14.67 5.53
CA TYR A 141 -10.44 -15.95 5.04
C TYR A 141 -11.30 -16.69 6.07
N SER A 142 -10.95 -16.63 7.36
CA SER A 142 -11.74 -17.29 8.42
C SER A 142 -13.15 -16.70 8.56
N VAL A 143 -13.33 -15.41 8.27
CA VAL A 143 -14.64 -14.73 8.27
C VAL A 143 -15.47 -15.12 7.05
N GLU A 144 -14.84 -15.26 5.88
CA GLU A 144 -15.51 -15.67 4.64
C GLU A 144 -15.90 -17.15 4.60
N ALA A 145 -15.17 -18.00 5.34
CA ALA A 145 -15.44 -19.44 5.47
C ALA A 145 -16.69 -19.77 6.33
N GLN A 146 -17.49 -18.78 6.73
CA GLN A 146 -18.71 -18.96 7.54
C GLN A 146 -19.97 -18.43 6.81
N PRO A 147 -20.49 -19.10 5.76
CA PRO A 147 -21.53 -18.53 4.89
C PRO A 147 -22.98 -18.82 5.29
N GLN A 148 -23.33 -19.41 6.46
CA GLN A 148 -24.74 -19.72 6.79
C GLN A 148 -25.13 -19.66 8.29
N GLN A 149 -25.22 -18.46 8.86
CA GLN A 149 -25.99 -18.28 10.10
C GLN A 149 -26.76 -16.95 10.21
N ILE A 150 -27.27 -16.43 9.08
CA ILE A 150 -28.21 -15.30 9.04
C ILE A 150 -29.51 -15.71 8.32
N HIS A 151 -30.11 -16.83 8.73
CA HIS A 151 -31.45 -17.18 8.27
C HIS A 151 -32.31 -17.86 9.33
N ILE A 152 -32.23 -17.46 10.61
CA ILE A 152 -33.26 -17.80 11.60
C ILE A 152 -33.39 -16.72 12.68
N LEU A 153 -34.01 -15.59 12.36
CA LEU A 153 -34.84 -14.84 13.31
C LEU A 153 -36.00 -14.23 12.51
N GLN A 154 -37.03 -15.06 12.33
CA GLN A 154 -38.42 -14.59 12.27
C GLN A 154 -38.81 -13.97 13.61
#